data_AF-K8ZTM2-F1
#
_entry.id   AF-K8ZTM2-F1
#
_cell.length_a   1.000
_cell.length_b   1.000
_cell.length_c   1.000
_cell.angle_alpha   90.00
_cell.angle_beta   90.00
_cell.angle_gamma   90.00
#
_symmetry.space_group_name_H-M   'P 1'
#
loop_
_entity.id
_entity.type
_entity.pdbx_description
1 polymer ?
#
loop_
_entity_poly.entity_id
_entity_poly.type
_entity_poly.pdbx_seq_one_letter_code
_entity_poly.pdbx_strand_id
1 'polypeptide(L)'
;MNTIIEQLKPTNISSNGFKTALIHDDTYTKVKEYSNPQVLEKFKDEWDFPDENIIDIFNEMKNFLYLSTISQKENFNIEIHEPLLVIDKMWHIFMQFTEDYTTFCNDFFGFFLHHRPFSKTTLERTIAALKTEGKTYSAEKRTQLSKQLELIEKTFGFDHVKKWYIDYAVDYSPEILTAALRPIFHDSESHINPLVDKNIINQMSKNDLKSTIIGIYSSSCFCGGAGCGRYCTCNSNGSSGSGGGTQKICI
;
A
#
# COMPACT_ATOMS: atom_id res chain seq x y z
N MET A 1 -25.87 -21.07 31.14
CA MET A 1 -25.63 -19.89 30.27
C MET A 1 -24.78 -18.81 30.97
N ASN A 2 -23.83 -19.17 31.84
CA ASN A 2 -23.06 -18.20 32.65
C ASN A 2 -21.53 -18.32 32.49
N THR A 3 -21.04 -18.89 31.38
CA THR A 3 -19.60 -19.21 31.24
C THR A 3 -18.92 -18.64 30.00
N ILE A 4 -19.61 -17.79 29.21
CA ILE A 4 -19.07 -17.24 27.95
C ILE A 4 -18.83 -15.72 28.02
N ILE A 5 -19.41 -15.00 28.99
CA ILE A 5 -19.31 -13.54 29.07
C ILE A 5 -17.97 -13.06 29.68
N GLU A 6 -17.17 -13.94 30.28
CA GLU A 6 -15.88 -13.54 30.87
C GLU A 6 -14.71 -13.41 29.89
N GLN A 7 -14.88 -13.86 28.63
CA GLN A 7 -13.80 -13.85 27.62
C GLN A 7 -13.76 -12.63 26.69
N LEU A 8 -14.59 -11.61 26.94
CA LEU A 8 -14.63 -10.37 26.15
C LEU A 8 -14.35 -9.11 26.98
N LYS A 9 -13.62 -9.22 28.09
CA LYS A 9 -13.00 -8.05 28.72
C LYS A 9 -11.83 -7.59 27.84
N PRO A 10 -11.65 -6.28 27.59
CA PRO A 10 -10.50 -5.78 26.86
C PRO A 10 -9.25 -6.26 27.57
N THR A 11 -8.47 -7.09 26.88
CA THR A 11 -7.20 -7.58 27.39
C THR A 11 -6.33 -6.35 27.61
N ASN A 12 -5.97 -6.10 28.86
CA ASN A 12 -5.00 -5.11 29.25
C ASN A 12 -3.71 -5.49 28.52
N ILE A 13 -3.41 -4.82 27.40
CA ILE A 13 -2.17 -5.03 26.66
C ILE A 13 -1.07 -4.53 27.59
N SER A 14 -0.46 -5.50 28.27
CA SER A 14 0.78 -5.34 29.01
C SER A 14 1.75 -4.52 28.18
N SER A 15 2.21 -3.41 28.76
CA SER A 15 3.23 -2.50 28.24
C SER A 15 4.62 -3.15 28.23
N ASN A 16 4.74 -4.36 27.72
CA ASN A 16 6.00 -5.05 27.54
C ASN A 16 6.59 -4.72 26.18
N GLY A 17 7.47 -3.71 26.17
CA GLY A 17 8.64 -3.72 25.29
C GLY A 17 8.48 -3.07 23.92
N PHE A 18 7.80 -1.93 23.81
CA PHE A 18 8.21 -0.97 22.78
C PHE A 18 9.57 -0.41 23.21
N LYS A 19 10.66 -1.01 22.74
CA LYS A 19 11.93 -0.29 22.66
C LYS A 19 11.61 0.98 21.87
N THR A 20 11.62 2.11 22.56
CA THR A 20 11.37 3.42 21.99
C THR A 20 12.51 3.67 21.01
N ALA A 21 12.33 3.29 19.74
CA ALA A 21 13.22 3.69 18.68
C ALA A 21 13.12 5.23 18.62
N LEU A 22 14.13 5.87 19.20
CA LEU A 22 14.35 7.29 19.02
C LEU A 22 14.50 7.47 17.51
N ILE A 23 13.54 8.18 16.91
CA ILE A 23 13.72 8.69 15.56
C ILE A 23 14.90 9.64 15.73
N HIS A 24 16.04 9.29 15.14
CA HIS A 24 17.24 10.11 15.23
C HIS A 24 16.94 11.47 14.60
N ASP A 25 17.62 12.53 15.05
CA ASP A 25 17.39 13.90 14.57
C ASP A 25 17.53 14.03 13.04
N ASP A 26 18.15 13.05 12.36
CA ASP A 26 18.33 13.00 10.90
C ASP A 26 17.38 12.04 10.15
N THR A 27 16.48 11.32 10.84
CA THR A 27 15.63 10.30 10.21
C THR A 27 14.81 10.88 9.06
N TYR A 28 14.22 12.07 9.23
CA TYR A 28 13.42 12.68 8.17
C TYR A 28 14.26 12.99 6.92
N THR A 29 15.48 13.50 7.09
CA THR A 29 16.41 13.74 5.98
C THR A 29 16.67 12.44 5.21
N LYS A 30 16.97 11.35 5.91
CA LYS A 30 17.21 10.05 5.28
C LYS A 30 15.98 9.48 4.57
N VAL A 31 14.80 9.62 5.18
CA VAL A 31 13.52 9.22 4.56
C VAL A 31 13.29 10.02 3.27
N LYS A 32 13.57 11.33 3.25
CA LYS A 32 13.44 12.14 2.04
C LYS A 32 14.38 11.66 0.93
N GLU A 33 15.59 11.26 1.26
CA GLU A 33 16.61 10.79 0.31
C GLU A 33 16.33 9.37 -0.23
N TYR A 34 15.53 8.57 0.48
CA TYR A 34 15.21 7.20 0.03
C TYR A 34 14.53 7.21 -1.35
N SER A 35 15.02 6.36 -2.25
CA SER A 35 14.45 6.15 -3.58
C SER A 35 14.24 4.67 -3.84
N ASN A 36 13.15 4.33 -4.53
CA ASN A 36 12.93 2.97 -5.03
C ASN A 36 12.42 3.00 -6.47
N PRO A 37 13.31 2.89 -7.48
CA PRO A 37 12.91 2.92 -8.89
C PRO A 37 11.91 1.82 -9.26
N GLN A 38 12.00 0.64 -8.63
CA GLN A 38 11.09 -0.47 -8.94
C GLN A 38 9.65 -0.15 -8.51
N VAL A 39 9.47 0.53 -7.38
CA VAL A 39 8.14 1.01 -6.94
C VAL A 39 7.58 2.04 -7.91
N LEU A 40 8.41 2.96 -8.40
CA LEU A 40 7.99 3.99 -9.36
C LEU A 40 7.57 3.37 -10.69
N GLU A 41 8.39 2.48 -11.26
CA GLU A 41 8.07 1.78 -12.50
C GLU A 41 6.81 0.92 -12.33
N LYS A 42 6.69 0.23 -11.21
CA LYS A 42 5.48 -0.53 -10.89
C LYS A 42 4.25 0.38 -10.75
N PHE A 43 4.40 1.61 -10.28
CA PHE A 43 3.29 2.56 -10.23
C PHE A 43 2.89 3.06 -11.61
N LYS A 44 3.87 3.39 -12.47
CA LYS A 44 3.64 3.71 -13.90
C LYS A 44 2.89 2.60 -14.62
N ASP A 45 3.17 1.36 -14.22
CA ASP A 45 2.49 0.21 -14.80
C ASP A 45 0.98 0.15 -14.49
N GLU A 46 0.55 0.72 -13.36
CA GLU A 46 -0.86 0.68 -12.95
C GLU A 46 -1.58 2.01 -13.15
N TRP A 47 -0.86 3.11 -13.29
CA TRP A 47 -1.43 4.46 -13.30
C TRP A 47 -0.91 5.29 -14.46
N ASP A 48 -1.82 5.94 -15.18
CA ASP A 48 -1.52 6.85 -16.28
C ASP A 48 -1.36 8.30 -15.78
N PHE A 49 -0.23 8.55 -15.12
CA PHE A 49 0.17 9.89 -14.69
C PHE A 49 1.53 10.27 -15.27
N PRO A 50 1.81 11.57 -15.44
CA PRO A 50 3.15 12.03 -15.80
C PRO A 50 4.19 11.61 -14.76
N ASP A 51 5.43 11.37 -15.21
CA ASP A 51 6.54 10.94 -14.34
C ASP A 51 6.78 11.88 -13.15
N GLU A 52 6.65 13.19 -13.36
CA GLU A 52 6.79 14.20 -12.30
C GLU A 52 5.74 14.02 -11.19
N ASN A 53 4.49 13.74 -11.54
CA ASN A 53 3.43 13.44 -10.57
C ASN A 53 3.71 12.16 -9.82
N ILE A 54 4.21 11.11 -10.48
CA ILE A 54 4.50 9.82 -9.84
C ILE A 54 5.64 9.96 -8.83
N ILE A 55 6.69 10.72 -9.18
CA ILE A 55 7.79 11.05 -8.26
C ILE A 55 7.27 11.87 -7.08
N ASP A 56 6.40 12.84 -7.33
CA ASP A 56 5.78 13.65 -6.28
C ASP A 56 4.95 12.80 -5.31
N ILE A 57 4.07 11.94 -5.82
CA ILE A 57 3.25 11.02 -5.03
C ILE A 57 4.14 10.09 -4.18
N PHE A 58 5.24 9.57 -4.73
CA PHE A 58 6.16 8.72 -3.97
C PHE A 58 6.83 9.49 -2.82
N ASN A 59 7.23 10.75 -3.06
CA ASN A 59 7.78 11.60 -2.02
C ASN A 59 6.75 11.91 -0.93
N GLU A 60 5.50 12.22 -1.30
CA GLU A 60 4.44 12.47 -0.34
C GLU A 60 4.01 11.20 0.42
N MET A 61 4.12 10.03 -0.20
CA MET A 61 3.95 8.75 0.50
C MET A 61 5.00 8.57 1.60
N LYS A 62 6.29 8.85 1.33
CA LYS A 62 7.33 8.81 2.36
C LYS A 62 7.05 9.80 3.51
N ASN A 63 6.59 11.02 3.18
CA ASN A 63 6.16 12.01 4.17
C ASN A 63 5.01 11.47 5.04
N PHE A 64 4.02 10.82 4.43
CA PHE A 64 2.89 10.21 5.14
C PHE A 64 3.32 9.07 6.07
N LEU A 65 4.22 8.19 5.63
CA LEU A 65 4.75 7.13 6.49
C LEU A 65 5.55 7.70 7.67
N TYR A 66 6.36 8.74 7.42
CA TYR A 66 7.06 9.45 8.49
C TYR A 66 6.09 10.06 9.51
N LEU A 67 5.06 10.77 9.07
CA LEU A 67 4.03 11.31 9.97
C LEU A 67 3.29 10.22 10.74
N SER A 68 3.02 9.07 10.13
CA SER A 68 2.38 7.93 10.79
C SER A 68 3.21 7.43 11.98
N THR A 69 4.54 7.55 11.89
CA THR A 69 5.44 7.14 12.97
C THR A 69 5.46 8.17 14.11
N ILE A 70 5.36 9.46 13.78
CA ILE A 70 5.26 10.53 14.77
C ILE A 70 3.92 10.45 15.51
N SER A 71 2.81 10.29 14.78
CA SER A 71 1.48 10.27 15.39
C SER A 71 1.32 9.12 16.39
N GLN A 72 1.91 7.95 16.10
CA GLN A 72 1.93 6.82 17.03
C GLN A 72 2.60 7.18 18.36
N LYS A 73 3.66 8.03 18.34
CA LYS A 73 4.30 8.54 19.56
C LYS A 73 3.43 9.56 20.30
N GLU A 74 2.65 10.33 19.57
CA GLU A 74 1.64 11.28 20.11
C GLU A 74 0.30 10.58 20.46
N ASN A 75 0.26 9.24 20.48
CA ASN A 75 -0.90 8.40 20.83
C ASN A 75 -2.15 8.64 19.97
N PHE A 76 -1.98 8.94 18.68
CA PHE A 76 -3.08 8.92 17.71
C PHE A 76 -2.65 8.39 16.34
N ASN A 77 -3.62 8.00 15.52
CA ASN A 77 -3.35 7.54 14.16
C ASN A 77 -3.69 8.66 13.18
N ILE A 78 -2.82 8.89 12.19
CA ILE A 78 -3.23 9.60 10.99
C ILE A 78 -4.08 8.67 10.11
N GLU A 79 -5.01 9.27 9.39
CA GLU A 79 -6.00 8.58 8.57
C GLU A 79 -5.88 9.01 7.11
N ILE A 80 -6.06 8.05 6.21
CA ILE A 80 -6.24 8.32 4.79
C ILE A 80 -7.65 8.88 4.58
N HIS A 81 -7.70 10.16 4.22
CA HIS A 81 -8.92 10.83 3.75
C HIS A 81 -8.96 10.77 2.22
N GLU A 82 -10.11 11.11 1.63
CA GLU A 82 -10.31 11.10 0.19
C GLU A 82 -9.21 11.83 -0.61
N PRO A 83 -8.74 13.02 -0.21
CA PRO A 83 -7.62 13.69 -0.91
C PRO A 83 -6.29 12.93 -0.88
N LEU A 84 -6.12 11.99 0.06
CA LEU A 84 -4.89 11.22 0.24
C LEU A 84 -4.96 9.84 -0.42
N LEU A 85 -6.01 9.55 -1.18
CA LEU A 85 -6.19 8.22 -1.79
C LEU A 85 -5.03 7.84 -2.72
N VAL A 86 -4.47 8.79 -3.48
CA VAL A 86 -3.32 8.53 -4.35
C VAL A 86 -2.07 8.10 -3.56
N ILE A 87 -1.87 8.69 -2.38
CA ILE A 87 -0.79 8.33 -1.45
C ILE A 87 -1.00 6.90 -0.95
N ASP A 88 -2.23 6.54 -0.59
CA ASP A 88 -2.59 5.17 -0.19
C ASP A 88 -2.33 4.15 -1.31
N LYS A 89 -2.63 4.51 -2.58
CA LYS A 89 -2.33 3.65 -3.74
C LYS A 89 -0.83 3.42 -3.93
N MET A 90 -0.02 4.47 -3.80
CA MET A 90 1.43 4.34 -3.86
C MET A 90 1.96 3.49 -2.70
N TRP A 91 1.40 3.66 -1.50
CA TRP A 91 1.77 2.84 -0.35
C TRP A 91 1.39 1.36 -0.55
N HIS A 92 0.23 1.07 -1.12
CA HIS A 92 -0.17 -0.31 -1.47
C HIS A 92 0.80 -0.98 -2.43
N ILE A 93 1.33 -0.22 -3.40
CA ILE A 93 2.35 -0.74 -4.31
C ILE A 93 3.66 -0.97 -3.56
N PHE A 94 4.12 -0.02 -2.75
CA PHE A 94 5.36 -0.18 -1.99
C PHE A 94 5.31 -1.40 -1.05
N MET A 95 4.18 -1.65 -0.37
CA MET A 95 4.01 -2.83 0.50
C MET A 95 4.13 -4.16 -0.24
N GLN A 96 3.88 -4.21 -1.56
CA GLN A 96 4.06 -5.43 -2.36
C GLN A 96 5.55 -5.77 -2.56
N PHE A 97 6.45 -4.78 -2.47
CA PHE A 97 7.90 -4.97 -2.40
C PHE A 97 8.30 -5.28 -0.95
N THR A 98 7.85 -6.44 -0.46
CA THR A 98 7.86 -6.77 0.97
C THR A 98 9.25 -6.71 1.61
N GLU A 99 10.31 -7.12 0.91
CA GLU A 99 11.69 -7.03 1.39
C GLU A 99 12.15 -5.57 1.54
N ASP A 100 11.95 -4.76 0.51
CA ASP A 100 12.31 -3.33 0.50
C ASP A 100 11.50 -2.56 1.54
N TYR A 101 10.19 -2.81 1.62
CA TYR A 101 9.30 -2.15 2.57
C TYR A 101 9.66 -2.50 4.02
N THR A 102 9.95 -3.78 4.28
CA THR A 102 10.39 -4.22 5.61
C THR A 102 11.72 -3.56 5.99
N THR A 103 12.67 -3.51 5.06
CA THR A 103 13.98 -2.86 5.27
C THR A 103 13.80 -1.36 5.53
N PHE A 104 13.03 -0.67 4.69
CA PHE A 104 12.68 0.74 4.86
C PHE A 104 12.10 1.02 6.25
N CYS A 105 11.10 0.25 6.67
CA CYS A 105 10.48 0.42 7.98
C CYS A 105 11.46 0.18 9.14
N ASN A 106 12.28 -0.87 9.06
CA ASN A 106 13.24 -1.19 10.13
C ASN A 106 14.37 -0.16 10.19
N ASP A 107 14.92 0.26 9.05
CA ASP A 107 16.06 1.18 8.99
C ASP A 107 15.68 2.59 9.42
N PHE A 108 14.50 3.09 9.02
CA PHE A 108 14.10 4.47 9.31
C PHE A 108 13.24 4.61 10.56
N PHE A 109 12.41 3.63 10.88
CA PHE A 109 11.46 3.73 12.00
C PHE A 109 11.76 2.78 13.15
N GLY A 110 12.56 1.73 12.91
CA GLY A 110 12.87 0.69 13.90
C GLY A 110 11.75 -0.32 14.13
N PHE A 111 10.67 -0.27 13.34
CA PHE A 111 9.54 -1.20 13.42
C PHE A 111 8.77 -1.24 12.10
N PHE A 112 8.05 -2.34 11.86
CA PHE A 112 7.21 -2.49 10.69
C PHE A 112 5.92 -1.66 10.81
N LEU A 113 5.69 -0.75 9.87
CA LEU A 113 4.48 0.06 9.82
C LEU A 113 3.34 -0.72 9.15
N HIS A 114 2.36 -1.15 9.93
CA HIS A 114 1.22 -1.91 9.42
C HIS A 114 0.16 -1.02 8.79
N HIS A 115 -0.22 -1.32 7.54
CA HIS A 115 -1.45 -0.82 6.96
C HIS A 115 -2.66 -1.56 7.54
N ARG A 116 -3.70 -0.82 7.95
CA ARG A 116 -4.92 -1.38 8.54
C ARG A 116 -6.14 -0.89 7.76
N PRO A 117 -6.65 -1.68 6.80
CA PRO A 117 -7.83 -1.31 6.04
C PRO A 117 -9.04 -1.09 6.95
N PHE A 118 -9.80 -0.04 6.66
CA PHE A 118 -11.02 0.26 7.38
C PHE A 118 -12.21 -0.41 6.70
N SER A 119 -12.97 -1.21 7.45
CA SER A 119 -14.14 -1.94 6.94
C SER A 119 -15.44 -1.41 7.53
N LYS A 120 -16.57 -1.71 6.87
CA LYS A 120 -17.91 -1.38 7.39
C LYS A 120 -18.13 -1.93 8.80
N THR A 121 -17.71 -3.16 9.07
CA THR A 121 -17.80 -3.75 10.41
C THR A 121 -16.96 -2.99 11.44
N THR A 122 -15.80 -2.48 11.03
CA THR A 122 -14.96 -1.64 11.90
C THR A 122 -15.65 -0.31 12.18
N LEU A 123 -16.26 0.31 11.16
CA LEU A 123 -17.06 1.53 11.32
C LEU A 123 -18.20 1.34 12.32
N GLU A 124 -19.00 0.28 12.16
CA GLU A 124 -20.13 -0.02 13.03
C GLU A 124 -19.68 -0.20 14.49
N ARG A 125 -18.57 -0.92 14.71
CA ARG A 125 -17.99 -1.10 16.04
C ARG A 125 -17.51 0.21 16.64
N THR A 126 -16.83 1.05 15.86
CA THR A 126 -16.36 2.37 16.30
C THR A 126 -17.53 3.28 16.69
N ILE A 127 -18.59 3.32 15.87
CA ILE A 127 -19.80 4.11 16.17
C ILE A 127 -20.44 3.63 17.48
N ALA A 128 -20.55 2.31 17.67
CA ALA A 128 -21.10 1.74 18.90
C ALA A 128 -20.27 2.12 20.13
N ALA A 129 -18.94 2.01 20.05
CA ALA A 129 -18.04 2.39 21.15
C ALA A 129 -18.14 3.89 21.49
N LEU A 130 -18.07 4.77 20.49
CA LEU A 130 -18.19 6.22 20.71
C LEU A 130 -19.53 6.60 21.34
N LYS A 131 -20.61 5.92 20.95
CA LYS A 131 -21.93 6.13 21.56
C LYS A 131 -21.93 5.80 23.05
N THR A 132 -21.19 4.78 23.50
CA THR A 132 -21.06 4.46 24.94
C THR A 132 -20.29 5.54 25.71
N GLU A 133 -19.43 6.29 25.04
CA GLU A 133 -18.70 7.44 25.60
C GLU A 133 -19.47 8.76 25.48
N GLY A 134 -20.71 8.75 24.95
CA GLY A 134 -21.50 9.95 24.71
C GLY A 134 -20.99 10.82 23.56
N LYS A 135 -20.12 10.30 22.69
CA LYS A 135 -19.57 11.00 21.53
C LYS A 135 -20.30 10.63 20.25
N THR A 136 -20.33 11.56 19.30
CA THR A 136 -20.76 11.29 17.93
C THR A 136 -19.57 10.97 17.05
N TYR A 137 -19.77 10.10 16.05
CA TYR A 137 -18.72 9.76 15.10
C TYR A 137 -18.18 10.98 14.35
N SER A 138 -19.06 11.90 13.93
CA SER A 138 -18.65 13.12 13.21
C SER A 138 -17.83 14.07 14.09
N ALA A 139 -18.14 14.19 15.39
CA ALA A 139 -17.33 14.99 16.32
C ALA A 139 -15.94 14.38 16.54
N GLU A 140 -15.85 13.06 16.67
CA GLU A 140 -14.57 12.36 16.79
C GLU A 140 -13.72 12.54 15.51
N LYS A 141 -14.32 12.33 14.33
CA LYS A 141 -13.64 12.53 13.05
C LYS A 141 -13.13 13.95 12.86
N ARG A 142 -13.91 14.96 13.27
CA ARG A 142 -13.46 16.37 13.24
C ARG A 142 -12.25 16.60 14.14
N THR A 143 -12.27 16.01 15.34
CA THR A 143 -11.16 16.12 16.31
C THR A 143 -9.90 15.47 15.76
N GLN A 144 -10.02 14.27 15.18
CA GLN A 144 -8.89 13.55 14.59
C GLN A 144 -8.32 14.27 13.37
N LEU A 145 -9.17 14.82 12.50
CA LEU A 145 -8.72 15.64 11.37
C LEU A 145 -7.98 16.89 11.85
N SER A 146 -8.48 17.60 12.87
CA SER A 146 -7.78 18.78 13.43
C SER A 146 -6.35 18.44 13.87
N LYS A 147 -6.18 17.37 14.66
CA LYS A 147 -4.86 16.90 15.11
C LYS A 147 -3.95 16.53 13.94
N GLN A 148 -4.50 15.88 12.91
CA GLN A 148 -3.73 15.51 11.73
C GLN A 148 -3.25 16.74 10.96
N LEU A 149 -4.12 17.73 10.74
CA LEU A 149 -3.75 19.00 10.08
C LEU A 149 -2.70 19.77 10.89
N GLU A 150 -2.88 19.86 12.22
CA GLU A 150 -1.92 20.48 13.13
C GLU A 150 -0.56 19.78 13.09
N LEU A 151 -0.53 18.45 13.05
CA LEU A 151 0.71 17.68 12.98
C LEU A 151 1.40 17.88 11.62
N ILE A 152 0.66 17.89 10.51
CA ILE A 152 1.22 18.17 9.17
C ILE A 152 1.85 19.56 9.15
N GLU A 153 1.11 20.58 9.60
CA GLU A 153 1.59 21.97 9.62
C GLU A 153 2.84 22.12 10.50
N LYS A 154 2.82 21.53 11.71
CA LYS A 154 3.96 21.55 12.63
C LYS A 154 5.20 20.87 12.03
N THR A 155 5.02 19.84 11.22
CA THR A 155 6.13 19.02 10.70
C THR A 155 6.68 19.56 9.38
N PHE A 156 5.81 19.97 8.46
CA PHE A 156 6.18 20.32 7.08
C PHE A 156 5.73 21.73 6.65
N GLY A 157 5.02 22.46 7.50
CA GLY A 157 4.44 23.76 7.19
C GLY A 157 3.07 23.68 6.53
N PHE A 158 2.37 24.83 6.52
CA PHE A 158 0.99 24.93 6.04
C PHE A 158 0.84 24.66 4.53
N ASP A 159 1.90 24.82 3.74
CA ASP A 159 1.84 24.52 2.31
C ASP A 159 1.65 23.03 2.04
N HIS A 160 2.14 22.13 2.91
CA HIS A 160 1.83 20.69 2.80
C HIS A 160 0.37 20.39 3.14
N VAL A 161 -0.23 21.15 4.08
CA VAL A 161 -1.67 21.03 4.36
C VAL A 161 -2.49 21.37 3.11
N LYS A 162 -2.16 22.48 2.44
CA LYS A 162 -2.82 22.87 1.18
C LYS A 162 -2.60 21.81 0.09
N LYS A 163 -1.36 21.38 -0.12
CA LYS A 163 -1.03 20.36 -1.12
C LYS A 163 -1.88 19.10 -0.94
N TRP A 164 -1.94 18.59 0.28
CA TRP A 164 -2.62 17.33 0.57
C TRP A 164 -4.14 17.42 0.57
N TYR A 165 -4.72 18.53 1.06
CA TYR A 165 -6.17 18.62 1.27
C TYR A 165 -6.91 19.51 0.27
N ILE A 166 -6.19 20.28 -0.54
CA ILE A 166 -6.74 21.15 -1.57
C ILE A 166 -6.27 20.69 -2.93
N ASP A 167 -4.96 20.70 -3.17
CA ASP A 167 -4.42 20.42 -4.52
C ASP A 167 -4.66 18.95 -4.90
N TYR A 168 -4.26 18.01 -4.04
CA TYR A 168 -4.47 16.57 -4.28
C TYR A 168 -5.95 16.17 -4.28
N ALA A 169 -6.82 16.91 -3.59
CA ALA A 169 -8.26 16.67 -3.66
C ALA A 169 -8.82 16.93 -5.07
N VAL A 170 -8.20 17.86 -5.80
CA VAL A 170 -8.57 18.20 -7.18
C VAL A 170 -7.80 17.33 -8.17
N ASP A 171 -6.48 17.23 -8.02
CA ASP A 171 -5.59 16.55 -8.98
C ASP A 171 -5.75 15.02 -8.96
N TYR A 172 -6.21 14.47 -7.83
CA TYR A 172 -6.37 13.04 -7.62
C TYR A 172 -7.74 12.72 -7.04
N SER A 173 -8.78 13.41 -7.53
CA SER A 173 -10.16 13.08 -7.18
C SER A 173 -10.48 11.61 -7.50
N PRO A 174 -11.49 10.99 -6.85
CA PRO A 174 -11.90 9.63 -7.16
C PRO A 174 -12.16 9.37 -8.66
N GLU A 175 -12.73 10.36 -9.35
CA GLU A 175 -12.99 10.30 -10.79
C GLU A 175 -11.68 10.27 -11.59
N ILE A 176 -10.71 11.12 -11.27
CA ILE A 176 -9.41 11.15 -11.94
C ILE A 176 -8.64 9.86 -11.68
N LEU A 177 -8.61 9.39 -10.43
CA LEU A 177 -7.96 8.12 -10.09
C LEU A 177 -8.60 6.95 -10.86
N THR A 178 -9.93 6.92 -10.97
CA THR A 178 -10.60 5.87 -11.74
C THR A 178 -10.25 5.93 -13.22
N ALA A 179 -10.17 7.13 -13.80
CA ALA A 179 -9.81 7.32 -15.20
C ALA A 179 -8.32 7.00 -15.49
N ALA A 180 -7.44 7.28 -14.54
CA ALA A 180 -6.00 7.05 -14.67
C ALA A 180 -5.59 5.60 -14.44
N LEU A 181 -6.43 4.77 -13.81
CA LEU A 181 -6.11 3.36 -13.57
C LEU A 181 -6.01 2.60 -14.89
N ARG A 182 -4.80 2.11 -15.19
CA ARG A 182 -4.53 1.34 -16.40
C ARG A 182 -5.19 -0.04 -16.32
N PRO A 183 -5.77 -0.54 -17.43
CA PRO A 183 -6.17 -1.93 -17.54
C PRO A 183 -4.99 -2.86 -17.25
N ILE A 184 -5.28 -4.09 -16.82
CA ILE A 184 -4.28 -5.07 -16.35
C ILE A 184 -3.28 -5.48 -17.46
N PHE A 185 -3.51 -5.10 -18.72
CA PHE A 185 -2.70 -5.46 -19.88
C PHE A 185 -2.02 -4.22 -20.47
N HIS A 186 -0.69 -4.27 -20.61
CA HIS A 186 0.15 -3.18 -21.12
C HIS A 186 0.13 -3.04 -22.65
N ASP A 187 -0.40 -4.04 -23.37
CA ASP A 187 -0.42 -4.10 -24.83
C ASP A 187 -1.86 -4.19 -25.37
N SER A 188 -1.98 -4.17 -26.71
CA SER A 188 -3.24 -4.37 -27.41
C SER A 188 -3.98 -5.63 -26.95
N GLU A 189 -5.32 -5.60 -27.01
CA GLU A 189 -6.22 -6.70 -26.63
C GLU A 189 -5.91 -8.05 -27.30
N SER A 190 -5.04 -8.06 -28.32
CA SER A 190 -4.45 -9.24 -28.95
C SER A 190 -3.74 -10.22 -27.99
N HIS A 191 -3.43 -9.80 -26.76
CA HIS A 191 -2.75 -10.62 -25.75
C HIS A 191 -3.69 -11.16 -24.66
N ILE A 192 -5.00 -10.92 -24.76
CA ILE A 192 -5.97 -11.51 -23.86
C ILE A 192 -6.14 -12.99 -24.23
N ASN A 193 -5.88 -13.87 -23.25
CA ASN A 193 -6.09 -15.30 -23.44
C ASN A 193 -7.54 -15.58 -23.87
N PRO A 194 -7.75 -16.45 -24.87
CA PRO A 194 -9.08 -16.75 -25.35
C PRO A 194 -9.94 -17.33 -24.22
N LEU A 195 -11.21 -16.93 -24.17
CA LEU A 195 -12.17 -17.52 -23.25
C LEU A 195 -12.31 -19.01 -23.56
N VAL A 196 -12.08 -19.84 -22.55
CA VAL A 196 -12.20 -21.29 -22.70
C VAL A 196 -13.51 -21.78 -22.09
N ASP A 197 -14.22 -22.63 -22.83
CA ASP A 197 -15.42 -23.30 -22.34
C ASP A 197 -15.05 -24.38 -21.31
N LYS A 198 -15.55 -24.20 -20.08
CA LYS A 198 -15.34 -25.12 -18.96
C LYS A 198 -15.90 -26.51 -19.24
N ASN A 199 -16.99 -26.62 -20.00
CA ASN A 199 -17.60 -27.91 -20.33
C ASN A 199 -16.69 -28.74 -21.24
N ILE A 200 -15.99 -28.08 -22.16
CA ILE A 200 -15.01 -28.72 -23.05
C ILE A 200 -13.79 -29.15 -22.25
N ILE A 201 -13.23 -28.25 -21.43
CA ILE A 201 -12.08 -28.56 -20.55
C ILE A 201 -12.35 -29.78 -19.66
N ASN A 202 -13.53 -29.87 -19.06
CA ASN A 202 -13.87 -30.93 -18.11
C ASN A 202 -13.97 -32.33 -18.75
N GLN A 203 -14.04 -32.41 -20.08
CA GLN A 203 -14.10 -33.66 -20.83
C GLN A 203 -12.72 -34.06 -21.39
N MET A 204 -11.70 -33.21 -21.27
CA MET A 204 -10.36 -33.48 -21.80
C MET A 204 -9.62 -34.53 -20.97
N SER A 205 -8.73 -35.27 -21.64
CA SER A 205 -7.74 -36.08 -20.92
C SER A 205 -6.77 -35.18 -20.14
N LYS A 206 -6.10 -35.73 -19.12
CA LYS A 206 -5.11 -34.98 -18.34
C LYS A 206 -3.98 -34.39 -19.20
N ASN A 207 -3.60 -35.07 -20.28
CA ASN A 207 -2.52 -34.61 -21.15
C ASN A 207 -3.00 -33.50 -22.08
N ASP A 208 -4.20 -33.64 -22.65
CA ASP A 208 -4.78 -32.62 -23.54
C ASP A 208 -5.10 -31.34 -22.77
N LEU A 209 -5.56 -31.47 -21.54
CA LEU A 209 -5.78 -30.33 -20.65
C LEU A 209 -4.46 -29.59 -20.36
N LYS A 210 -3.38 -30.31 -20.04
CA LYS A 210 -2.06 -29.70 -19.81
C LYS A 210 -1.56 -28.97 -21.04
N SER A 211 -1.61 -29.60 -22.21
CA SER A 211 -1.19 -28.99 -23.46
C SER A 211 -2.02 -27.75 -23.81
N THR A 212 -3.35 -27.81 -23.58
CA THR A 212 -4.26 -26.68 -23.78
C THR A 212 -3.92 -25.52 -22.83
N ILE A 213 -3.71 -25.79 -21.54
CA ILE A 213 -3.28 -24.80 -20.55
C ILE A 213 -1.94 -24.16 -20.97
N ILE A 214 -0.95 -24.97 -21.34
CA ILE A 214 0.34 -24.46 -21.80
C ILE A 214 0.17 -23.58 -23.03
N GLY A 215 -0.63 -24.00 -24.02
CA GLY A 215 -0.90 -23.20 -25.21
C GLY A 215 -1.56 -21.85 -24.92
N ILE A 216 -2.48 -21.81 -23.94
CA ILE A 216 -3.16 -20.57 -23.54
C ILE A 216 -2.20 -19.65 -22.78
N TYR A 217 -1.48 -20.17 -21.78
CA TYR A 217 -0.75 -19.32 -20.83
C TYR A 217 0.73 -19.13 -21.15
N SER A 218 1.33 -19.91 -22.05
CA SER A 218 2.73 -19.71 -22.48
C SER A 218 2.96 -18.35 -23.15
N SER A 219 1.94 -17.85 -23.85
CA SER A 219 1.89 -16.50 -24.43
C SER A 219 1.41 -15.42 -23.46
N SER A 220 0.98 -15.74 -22.23
CA SER A 220 0.68 -14.70 -21.23
C SER A 220 1.89 -14.36 -20.36
N CYS A 221 2.96 -15.16 -20.40
CA CYS A 221 4.20 -14.92 -19.66
C CYS A 221 5.17 -13.96 -20.39
N PHE A 222 4.68 -13.06 -21.24
CA PHE A 222 5.58 -12.18 -22.00
C PHE A 222 6.19 -11.11 -21.10
N CYS A 223 7.49 -11.26 -20.91
CA CYS A 223 8.43 -10.18 -20.66
C CYS A 223 8.51 -9.35 -21.95
N GLY A 224 7.65 -8.34 -22.09
CA GLY A 224 7.86 -7.30 -23.09
C GLY A 224 9.23 -6.69 -22.80
N GLY A 225 10.13 -6.65 -23.78
CA GLY A 225 11.58 -6.40 -23.65
C GLY A 225 12.03 -5.09 -22.98
N ALA A 226 11.20 -4.41 -22.19
CA ALA A 226 11.54 -3.31 -21.31
C ALA A 226 10.75 -3.31 -19.96
N GLY A 227 10.04 -4.38 -19.57
CA GLY A 227 9.33 -4.41 -18.29
C GLY A 227 8.81 -5.81 -17.94
N CYS A 228 9.22 -6.34 -16.79
CA CYS A 228 8.72 -7.62 -16.30
C CYS A 228 7.26 -7.46 -15.86
N GLY A 229 6.36 -8.08 -16.62
CA GLY A 229 4.92 -8.06 -16.38
C GLY A 229 4.52 -8.60 -15.01
N ARG A 230 3.32 -8.16 -14.60
CA ARG A 230 2.58 -8.33 -13.34
C ARG A 230 2.42 -9.77 -12.79
N TYR A 231 3.09 -10.78 -13.32
CA TYR A 231 3.04 -12.16 -12.83
C TYR A 231 4.16 -12.42 -11.82
N CYS A 232 3.77 -12.60 -10.56
CA CYS A 232 4.71 -12.94 -9.50
C CYS A 232 5.33 -14.32 -9.75
N THR A 233 6.66 -14.40 -9.71
CA THR A 233 7.34 -15.70 -9.60
C THR A 233 7.42 -16.06 -8.12
N CYS A 234 6.67 -17.06 -7.69
CA CYS A 234 6.77 -17.59 -6.33
C CYS A 234 7.94 -18.58 -6.25
N ASN A 235 9.08 -18.13 -5.73
CA ASN A 235 10.14 -18.96 -5.13
C ASN A 235 11.09 -18.04 -4.33
N SER A 236 10.94 -18.00 -3.01
CA SER A 236 11.82 -17.26 -2.11
C SER A 236 13.18 -17.96 -2.01
N ASN A 237 14.06 -17.77 -2.99
CA ASN A 237 15.45 -18.20 -2.86
C ASN A 237 16.19 -17.17 -2.00
N GLY A 238 16.30 -17.46 -0.70
CA GLY A 238 17.12 -16.67 0.22
C GLY A 238 18.54 -16.49 -0.32
N SER A 239 18.85 -15.27 -0.76
CA SER A 239 20.21 -14.89 -1.12
C SER A 239 20.36 -13.39 -0.96
N SER A 240 20.54 -12.98 0.30
CA SER A 240 21.36 -11.83 0.65
C SER A 240 22.78 -12.06 0.11
N GLY A 241 23.15 -11.32 -0.94
CA GLY A 241 24.44 -11.47 -1.58
C GLY A 241 24.75 -10.32 -2.53
N SER A 242 25.58 -9.40 -2.03
CA SER A 242 26.22 -8.31 -2.77
C SER A 242 26.91 -8.77 -4.07
N GLY A 243 26.69 -8.00 -5.15
CA GLY A 243 27.65 -7.79 -6.24
C GLY A 243 27.72 -8.87 -7.32
N GLY A 244 27.72 -8.41 -8.58
CA GLY A 244 28.18 -9.17 -9.73
C GLY A 244 27.07 -9.53 -10.71
N GLY A 245 27.05 -8.84 -11.85
CA GLY A 245 26.13 -9.13 -12.94
C GLY A 245 26.22 -10.58 -13.39
N THR A 246 25.08 -11.25 -13.42
CA THR A 246 24.85 -12.44 -14.25
C THR A 246 23.36 -12.51 -14.54
N GLN A 247 23.05 -12.57 -15.84
CA GLN A 247 21.72 -12.86 -16.37
C GLN A 247 21.07 -13.98 -15.58
N LYS A 248 19.99 -13.66 -14.85
CA LYS A 248 19.09 -14.69 -14.34
C LYS A 248 18.25 -15.19 -15.51
N ILE A 249 18.61 -16.40 -15.93
CA ILE A 249 17.93 -17.22 -16.91
C ILE A 249 16.49 -17.45 -16.40
N CYS A 250 15.51 -16.98 -17.17
CA CYS A 250 14.14 -17.47 -17.08
C CYS A 250 14.08 -18.81 -17.82
N ILE A 251 13.64 -19.86 -17.12
CA ILE A 251 13.07 -21.06 -17.78
C ILE A 251 11.59 -20.76 -17.98
#